data_AF-A0A4U7F2L8-F1
#
_entry.id   AF-A0A4U7F2L8-F1
#
_cell.length_a   1.000
_cell.length_b   1.000
_cell.length_c   1.000
_cell.angle_alpha   90.00
_cell.angle_beta   90.00
_cell.angle_gamma   90.00
#
_symmetry.space_group_name_H-M   'P 1'
#
loop_
_entity.id
_entity.type
_entity.pdbx_description
1 polymer ?
#
loop_
_entity_poly.entity_id
_entity_poly.type
_entity_poly.pdbx_seq_one_letter_code
_entity_poly.pdbx_strand_id
1 'polypeptide(L)'
;MIADAAVWAWVGFVAMAAGTVAPLWAWLSRDASGESHAKYYLTLAGVTGIAALAYLAMGLGVGVVSTPGGDLEIVRYVDWLLTTPLLLLYLGLLARPSRGVLAGLIGVDVVII
;
A
#
# COMPACT_ATOMS: atom_id res chain seq x y z
N MET A 1 -27.12 -8.84 2.84
CA MET A 1 -25.69 -8.45 2.72
C MET A 1 -25.60 -6.94 2.74
N ILE A 2 -24.71 -6.39 3.56
CA ILE A 2 -24.51 -4.94 3.71
C ILE A 2 -23.61 -4.50 2.53
N ALA A 3 -24.25 -4.18 1.39
CA ALA A 3 -23.66 -3.74 0.11
C ALA A 3 -22.79 -4.74 -0.67
N ASP A 4 -22.67 -4.47 -1.99
CA ASP A 4 -21.84 -5.18 -2.97
C ASP A 4 -20.34 -4.94 -2.71
N ALA A 5 -19.49 -5.93 -3.01
CA ALA A 5 -18.04 -5.84 -2.84
C ALA A 5 -17.43 -4.66 -3.62
N ALA A 6 -18.01 -4.33 -4.78
CA ALA A 6 -17.61 -3.18 -5.57
C ALA A 6 -17.79 -1.85 -4.81
N VAL A 7 -18.87 -1.71 -4.01
CA VAL A 7 -19.11 -0.50 -3.22
C VAL A 7 -17.98 -0.29 -2.21
N TRP A 8 -17.58 -1.37 -1.53
CA TRP A 8 -16.47 -1.32 -0.58
C TRP A 8 -15.13 -1.05 -1.26
N ALA A 9 -14.94 -1.52 -2.50
CA ALA A 9 -13.76 -1.21 -3.27
C ALA A 9 -13.69 0.30 -3.62
N TRP A 10 -14.81 0.89 -4.03
CA TRP A 10 -14.88 2.34 -4.30
C TRP A 10 -14.66 3.19 -3.05
N VAL A 11 -15.20 2.79 -1.90
CA VAL A 11 -14.92 3.44 -0.61
C VAL A 11 -13.42 3.36 -0.28
N GLY A 12 -12.81 2.18 -0.47
CA GLY A 12 -11.37 1.99 -0.30
C GLY A 12 -10.55 2.89 -1.22
N PHE A 13 -10.93 3.01 -2.50
CA PHE A 13 -10.25 3.88 -3.46
C PHE A 13 -10.27 5.33 -3.00
N VAL A 14 -11.45 5.86 -2.66
CA VAL A 14 -11.59 7.27 -2.24
C VAL A 14 -10.79 7.53 -0.96
N ALA A 15 -10.86 6.62 0.02
CA ALA A 15 -10.16 6.76 1.29
C ALA A 15 -8.63 6.74 1.10
N MET A 16 -8.11 5.80 0.31
CA MET A 16 -6.68 5.68 0.05
C MET A 16 -6.15 6.81 -0.83
N ALA A 17 -6.93 7.24 -1.84
CA ALA A 17 -6.58 8.40 -2.66
C ALA A 17 -6.51 9.67 -1.81
N ALA A 18 -7.48 9.91 -0.93
CA ALA A 18 -7.45 11.01 0.02
C ALA A 18 -6.24 10.92 0.98
N GLY A 19 -5.96 9.72 1.50
CA GLY A 19 -4.80 9.45 2.36
C GLY A 19 -3.44 9.65 1.66
N THR A 20 -3.40 9.60 0.33
CA THR A 20 -2.19 9.85 -0.47
C THR A 20 -1.85 11.35 -0.54
N VAL A 21 -2.86 12.22 -0.52
CA VAL A 21 -2.69 13.65 -0.80
C VAL A 21 -1.70 14.32 0.16
N ALA A 22 -1.89 14.17 1.47
CA ALA A 22 -1.06 14.84 2.47
C ALA A 22 0.43 14.42 2.42
N PRO A 23 0.80 13.12 2.46
CA PRO A 23 2.20 12.71 2.38
C PRO A 23 2.82 13.03 1.01
N LEU A 24 2.06 12.91 -0.09
CA LEU A 24 2.57 13.26 -1.42
C LEU A 24 2.84 14.76 -1.54
N TRP A 25 1.92 15.61 -1.04
CA TRP A 25 2.11 17.05 -1.00
C TRP A 25 3.34 17.43 -0.18
N ALA A 26 3.50 16.87 1.02
CA ALA A 26 4.67 17.11 1.87
C ALA A 26 5.98 16.71 1.17
N TRP A 27 5.95 15.65 0.35
CA TRP A 27 7.11 15.24 -0.44
C TRP A 27 7.40 16.17 -1.63
N LEU A 28 6.36 16.69 -2.30
CA LEU A 28 6.49 17.58 -3.46
C LEU A 28 6.88 19.02 -3.08
N SER A 29 6.38 19.51 -1.94
CA SER A 29 6.63 20.87 -1.44
C SER A 29 7.92 21.01 -0.63
N ARG A 30 8.78 19.99 -0.62
CA ARG A 30 10.06 20.05 0.11
C ARG A 30 11.07 20.93 -0.63
N ASP A 31 11.82 21.73 0.12
CA ASP A 31 12.95 22.46 -0.43
C ASP A 31 14.08 21.51 -0.87
N ALA A 32 14.89 21.95 -1.84
CA ALA A 32 16.06 21.19 -2.31
C ALA A 32 17.13 20.97 -1.20
N SER A 33 17.12 21.82 -0.16
CA SER A 33 17.90 21.68 1.07
C SER A 33 17.25 20.78 2.13
N GLY A 34 16.02 20.32 1.90
CA GLY A 34 15.24 19.56 2.87
C GLY A 34 15.80 18.16 3.14
N GLU A 35 16.36 17.97 4.33
CA GLU A 35 16.90 16.68 4.79
C GLU A 35 15.93 15.87 5.67
N SER A 36 16.26 14.58 5.83
CA SER A 36 15.67 13.53 6.67
C SER A 36 14.28 12.98 6.28
N HIS A 37 13.25 13.82 6.14
CA HIS A 37 11.87 13.31 6.19
C HIS A 37 11.28 12.88 4.84
N ALA A 38 11.91 13.23 3.72
CA ALA A 38 11.40 12.92 2.37
C ALA A 38 11.12 11.43 2.18
N LYS A 39 11.96 10.55 2.73
CA LYS A 39 11.77 9.09 2.63
C LYS A 39 10.50 8.64 3.37
N TYR A 40 10.18 9.23 4.51
CA TYR A 40 8.99 8.91 5.29
C TYR A 40 7.72 9.29 4.53
N TYR A 41 7.66 10.52 4.01
CA TYR A 41 6.53 11.00 3.23
C TYR A 41 6.35 10.18 1.94
N LEU A 42 7.44 9.88 1.23
CA LEU A 42 7.36 9.08 0.02
C LEU A 42 6.91 7.64 0.30
N THR A 43 7.40 7.02 1.38
CA THR A 43 6.96 5.68 1.77
C THR A 43 5.47 5.67 2.13
N LEU A 44 4.98 6.65 2.90
CA LEU A 44 3.56 6.75 3.24
C LEU A 44 2.69 7.00 2.00
N ALA A 45 3.09 7.91 1.12
CA ALA A 45 2.41 8.16 -0.15
C ALA A 45 2.43 6.93 -1.06
N GLY A 46 3.51 6.15 -1.04
CA GLY A 46 3.61 4.89 -1.76
C GLY A 46 2.60 3.85 -1.25
N VAL A 47 2.49 3.68 0.07
CA VAL A 47 1.53 2.73 0.67
C VAL A 47 0.10 3.08 0.27
N THR A 48 -0.34 4.32 0.53
CA THR A 48 -1.73 4.71 0.25
C THR A 48 -1.99 4.87 -1.25
N GLY A 49 -1.00 5.28 -2.03
CA GLY A 49 -1.13 5.41 -3.48
C GLY A 49 -1.26 4.06 -4.19
N ILE A 50 -0.45 3.07 -3.81
CA ILE A 50 -0.56 1.70 -4.36
C ILE A 50 -1.91 1.09 -3.98
N ALA A 51 -2.31 1.19 -2.70
CA ALA A 51 -3.60 0.70 -2.25
C ALA A 51 -4.76 1.39 -2.98
N ALA A 52 -4.68 2.71 -3.24
CA ALA A 52 -5.70 3.41 -4.02
C ALA A 52 -5.84 2.81 -5.43
N LEU A 53 -4.73 2.57 -6.14
CA LEU A 53 -4.77 1.97 -7.47
C LEU A 53 -5.32 0.52 -7.44
N ALA A 54 -4.98 -0.25 -6.41
CA ALA A 54 -5.52 -1.59 -6.21
C ALA A 54 -7.04 -1.58 -5.99
N TYR A 55 -7.53 -0.68 -5.11
CA TYR A 55 -8.96 -0.50 -4.88
C TYR A 55 -9.71 0.03 -6.09
N LEU A 56 -9.09 0.89 -6.89
CA LEU A 56 -9.65 1.32 -8.18
C LEU A 56 -9.81 0.14 -9.12
N ALA A 57 -8.77 -0.69 -9.27
CA ALA A 57 -8.82 -1.88 -10.12
C ALA A 57 -9.90 -2.86 -9.65
N MET A 58 -10.00 -3.15 -8.35
CA MET A 58 -11.07 -3.98 -7.78
C MET A 58 -12.46 -3.37 -8.01
N GLY A 59 -12.62 -2.06 -7.84
CA GLY A 59 -13.89 -1.35 -8.09
C GLY A 59 -14.32 -1.37 -9.57
N LEU A 60 -13.37 -1.54 -10.49
CA LEU A 60 -13.59 -1.75 -11.92
C LEU A 60 -13.73 -3.24 -12.30
N GLY A 61 -13.65 -4.17 -11.35
CA GLY A 61 -13.73 -5.61 -11.59
C GLY A 61 -12.49 -6.21 -12.26
N VAL A 62 -11.33 -5.55 -12.16
CA VAL A 62 -10.07 -6.02 -12.76
C VAL A 62 -9.36 -7.00 -11.84
N GLY A 63 -8.86 -8.10 -12.42
CA GLY A 63 -8.00 -9.07 -11.73
C GLY A 63 -8.74 -10.06 -10.84
N VAL A 64 -10.00 -10.33 -11.16
CA VAL A 64 -10.79 -11.42 -10.59
C VAL A 64 -10.46 -12.72 -11.33
N VAL A 65 -10.17 -13.78 -10.58
CA VAL A 65 -10.03 -15.14 -11.11
C VAL A 65 -11.05 -16.05 -10.45
N SER A 66 -11.97 -16.58 -11.25
CA SER A 66 -12.96 -17.54 -10.77
C SER A 66 -12.32 -18.89 -10.50
N THR A 67 -12.54 -19.40 -9.29
CA THR A 67 -12.09 -20.71 -8.84
C THR A 67 -13.29 -21.57 -8.45
N PRO A 68 -13.15 -22.91 -8.30
CA PRO A 68 -14.22 -23.75 -7.77
C PRO A 68 -14.70 -23.34 -6.37
N GLY A 69 -13.87 -22.62 -5.60
CA GLY A 69 -14.19 -22.11 -4.27
C GLY A 69 -14.77 -20.69 -4.23
N GLY A 70 -14.93 -20.05 -5.39
CA GLY A 70 -15.39 -18.66 -5.52
C GLY A 70 -14.40 -17.78 -6.26
N ASP A 71 -14.72 -16.50 -6.36
CA ASP A 71 -13.93 -15.51 -7.07
C ASP A 71 -12.76 -15.01 -6.21
N LEU A 72 -11.56 -15.05 -6.78
CA LEU A 72 -10.32 -14.60 -6.15
C LEU A 72 -9.87 -13.25 -6.73
N GLU A 73 -9.79 -12.24 -5.87
CA GLU A 73 -9.32 -10.90 -6.21
C GLU A 73 -7.78 -10.84 -6.19
N ILE A 74 -7.12 -11.17 -7.31
CA ILE A 74 -5.64 -11.25 -7.37
C ILE A 74 -4.98 -9.89 -7.10
N VAL A 75 -5.64 -8.80 -7.50
CA VAL A 75 -5.14 -7.43 -7.27
C VAL A 75 -4.89 -7.15 -5.78
N ARG A 76 -5.67 -7.76 -4.88
CA ARG A 76 -5.48 -7.64 -3.42
C ARG A 76 -4.13 -8.20 -2.97
N TYR A 77 -3.72 -9.34 -3.51
CA TYR A 77 -2.46 -9.97 -3.15
C TYR A 77 -1.27 -9.21 -3.73
N VAL A 78 -1.42 -8.65 -4.94
CA VAL A 78 -0.41 -7.75 -5.53
C VAL A 78 -0.26 -6.47 -4.71
N ASP A 79 -1.37 -5.88 -4.23
CA ASP A 79 -1.34 -4.74 -3.31
C ASP A 79 -0.53 -5.10 -2.06
N TRP A 80 -0.90 -6.17 -1.36
CA TRP A 80 -0.22 -6.57 -0.12
C TRP A 80 1.25 -6.88 -0.33
N LEU A 81 1.61 -7.58 -1.41
CA LEU A 81 3.00 -7.87 -1.75
C LEU A 81 3.87 -6.61 -1.90
N LEU A 82 3.26 -5.46 -2.20
CA LEU A 82 3.95 -4.18 -2.34
C LEU A 82 3.82 -3.29 -1.11
N THR A 83 2.63 -3.19 -0.52
CA THR A 83 2.34 -2.26 0.58
C THR A 83 2.82 -2.78 1.93
N THR A 84 2.77 -4.09 2.19
CA THR A 84 3.23 -4.66 3.46
C THR A 84 4.75 -4.54 3.66
N PRO A 85 5.62 -4.76 2.65
CA PRO A 85 7.03 -4.44 2.78
C PRO A 85 7.30 -2.95 2.97
N LEU A 86 6.52 -2.08 2.33
CA LEU A 86 6.65 -0.62 2.50
C LEU A 86 6.27 -0.17 3.91
N LEU A 87 5.26 -0.79 4.53
CA LEU A 87 4.92 -0.57 5.94
C LEU A 87 6.07 -1.00 6.86
N LEU A 88 6.69 -2.14 6.61
CA LEU A 88 7.88 -2.59 7.34
C LEU A 88 9.08 -1.66 7.13
N LEU A 89 9.28 -1.15 5.91
CA LEU A 89 10.30 -0.14 5.62
C LEU A 89 10.03 1.14 6.41
N TYR A 90 8.77 1.60 6.47
CA TYR A 90 8.39 2.78 7.26
C TYR A 90 8.69 2.58 8.76
N LEU A 91 8.32 1.43 9.32
CA LEU A 91 8.69 1.06 10.69
C LEU A 91 10.21 1.00 10.87
N GLY A 92 10.94 0.48 9.89
CA GLY A 92 12.40 0.45 9.87
C GLY A 92 13.04 1.85 9.90
N LEU A 93 12.44 2.84 9.22
CA LEU A 93 12.90 4.23 9.28
C LEU A 93 12.77 4.81 10.70
N LEU A 94 11.68 4.46 11.41
CA LEU A 94 11.39 4.93 12.77
C LEU A 94 12.21 4.20 13.85
N ALA A 95 12.18 2.86 13.83
CA ALA A 95 12.80 2.02 14.85
C ALA A 95 14.31 1.79 14.63
N ARG A 96 14.79 2.03 13.41
CA ARG A 96 16.20 1.89 12.99
C ARG A 96 16.83 0.54 13.40
N PRO A 97 16.19 -0.61 13.10
CA PRO A 97 16.77 -1.92 13.37
C PRO A 97 18.02 -2.16 12.51
N SER A 98 18.76 -3.23 12.81
CA SER A 98 19.85 -3.66 11.94
C SER A 98 19.32 -4.06 10.55
N ARG A 99 20.16 -3.90 9.53
CA ARG A 99 19.80 -4.23 8.13
C ARG A 99 19.39 -5.69 7.96
N GLY A 100 20.02 -6.60 8.71
CA GLY A 100 19.68 -8.03 8.68
C GLY A 100 18.28 -8.30 9.25
N VAL A 101 17.89 -7.62 10.32
CA VAL A 101 16.53 -7.73 10.88
C VAL A 101 15.51 -7.18 9.90
N LEU A 102 15.72 -5.99 9.34
CA LEU A 102 14.79 -5.40 8.37
C LEU A 102 14.63 -6.27 7.11
N ALA A 103 15.74 -6.78 6.57
CA ALA A 103 15.71 -7.68 5.42
C ALA A 103 15.01 -9.01 5.74
N GLY A 104 15.24 -9.58 6.93
CA GLY A 104 14.56 -10.78 7.39
C GLY A 104 13.05 -10.57 7.54
N LEU A 105 12.63 -9.44 8.10
CA LEU A 105 11.21 -9.09 8.23
C LEU A 105 10.55 -8.97 6.86
N ILE A 106 11.15 -8.23 5.92
CA ILE A 106 10.62 -8.09 4.55
C ILE A 106 10.59 -9.44 3.82
N GLY A 107 11.62 -10.28 3.99
CA GLY A 107 11.66 -11.60 3.37
C GLY A 107 10.56 -12.53 3.89
N VAL A 108 10.32 -12.53 5.20
CA VAL A 108 9.23 -13.32 5.81
C VAL A 108 7.86 -12.79 5.36
N ASP A 109 7.68 -11.48 5.32
CA ASP A 109 6.46 -10.82 4.87
C ASP A 109 6.09 -11.23 3.43
N VAL A 110 7.05 -11.19 2.51
CA VAL A 110 6.87 -11.65 1.12
C VAL A 110 6.49 -13.13 1.03
N VAL A 111 6.96 -13.99 1.95
CA VAL A 111 6.61 -15.42 1.98
C VAL A 111 5.21 -15.67 2.53
N ILE A 112 4.70 -14.77 3.38
CA ILE A 112 3.36 -14.87 3.98
C ILE A 112 2.26 -14.53 2.97
N ILE A 113 2.55 -13.62 2.03
CA ILE A 113 1.64 -13.20 0.96
C ILE A 113 1.60 -14.25 -0.16
#